data_AF-D8M678-F1
#
_entry.id   AF-D8M678-F1
#
_cell.length_a   1.000
_cell.length_b   1.000
_cell.length_c   1.000
_cell.angle_alpha   90.00
_cell.angle_beta   90.00
_cell.angle_gamma   90.00
#
_symmetry.space_group_name_H-M   'P 1'
#
loop_
_entity.id
_entity.type
_entity.pdbx_description
1 polymer ?
#
loop_
_entity_poly.entity_id
_entity_poly.type
_entity_poly.pdbx_seq_one_letter_code
_entity_poly.pdbx_strand_id
1 'polypeptide(L)'
;MVLVTLRLLILQTHEYALSLGYYPSCLGKDGFPKSISISVNEVVCHAIPDDTVLENGDIVKVDLVMYADGFHGDTCRTFPCGEVDEKGLHLIETTQKCLDAAIKVCRPGQDYYQIGHAIQQLANKEGFNVVEDYCGHGIGRSMHMLPYILHFDNRYGGKMMENQVFTIEPMLVEGSNQVYTWEDGWTVATVDHGRCAQFEHTIIIHKDGAEILTSSVCNKQSIGERESGDDDDGGDDDDDDDDGGYDDEMLSLRSILLKVLLCHWLLGQLALVLVPVLVPVPVGNHRTMYSLQWWGREACWTGRCPVLLPLPSCLSAGSGRISAPFPPSNTPSHPCIYPPVSRNDFAFYSYTMN
;
A
#
# COMPACT_ATOMS: atom_id res chain seq x y z
N MET A 1 -16.83 -23.93 5.41
CA MET A 1 -15.81 -23.27 4.58
C MET A 1 -16.26 -21.82 4.43
N VAL A 2 -15.50 -20.86 4.94
CA VAL A 2 -15.79 -19.45 4.71
C VAL A 2 -15.19 -19.12 3.35
N LEU A 3 -16.03 -18.77 2.38
CA LEU A 3 -15.56 -18.30 1.08
C LEU A 3 -15.11 -16.86 1.25
N VAL A 4 -13.86 -16.56 0.89
CA VAL A 4 -13.34 -15.19 0.88
C VAL A 4 -13.46 -14.69 -0.55
N THR A 5 -14.22 -13.62 -0.75
CA THR A 5 -14.34 -12.95 -2.04
C THR A 5 -13.54 -11.67 -2.07
N LEU A 6 -13.10 -11.24 -3.25
CA LEU A 6 -12.42 -9.96 -3.40
C LEU A 6 -13.30 -8.78 -2.95
N ARG A 7 -14.60 -8.85 -3.23
CA ARG A 7 -15.60 -7.90 -2.72
C ARG A 7 -15.59 -7.78 -1.19
N LEU A 8 -15.49 -8.89 -0.47
CA LEU A 8 -15.44 -8.86 0.99
C LEU A 8 -14.21 -8.06 1.47
N LEU A 9 -13.05 -8.32 0.87
CA LEU A 9 -11.79 -7.65 1.20
C LEU A 9 -11.86 -6.14 0.93
N ILE A 10 -12.43 -5.73 -0.22
CA ILE A 10 -12.63 -4.30 -0.52
C ILE A 10 -13.55 -3.64 0.51
N LEU A 11 -14.71 -4.25 0.81
CA LEU A 11 -15.69 -3.66 1.73
C LEU A 11 -15.08 -3.46 3.12
N GLN A 12 -14.38 -4.47 3.64
CA GLN A 12 -13.71 -4.39 4.93
C GLN A 12 -12.63 -3.30 4.95
N THR A 13 -11.82 -3.24 3.89
CA THR A 13 -10.73 -2.27 3.80
C THR A 13 -11.29 -0.84 3.66
N HIS A 14 -12.35 -0.65 2.87
CA HIS A 14 -13.02 0.63 2.70
C HIS A 14 -13.59 1.15 4.02
N GLU A 15 -14.41 0.35 4.69
CA GLU A 15 -15.03 0.74 5.98
C GLU A 15 -13.97 1.04 7.04
N TYR A 16 -12.90 0.24 7.10
CA TYR A 16 -11.83 0.48 8.05
C TYR A 16 -11.06 1.77 7.74
N ALA A 17 -10.72 2.03 6.48
CA ALA A 17 -10.08 3.28 6.07
C ALA A 17 -10.92 4.50 6.48
N LEU A 18 -12.23 4.47 6.21
CA LEU A 18 -13.15 5.54 6.62
C LEU A 18 -13.24 5.68 8.15
N SER A 19 -13.20 4.57 8.89
CA SER A 19 -13.22 4.60 10.36
C SER A 19 -12.00 5.29 10.96
N LEU A 20 -10.88 5.31 10.24
CA LEU A 20 -9.66 6.04 10.59
C LEU A 20 -9.64 7.49 10.08
N GLY A 21 -10.66 7.91 9.35
CA GLY A 21 -10.71 9.22 8.69
C GLY A 21 -9.87 9.31 7.42
N TYR A 22 -9.49 8.17 6.83
CA TYR A 22 -8.68 8.13 5.61
C TYR A 22 -9.57 8.00 4.38
N TYR A 23 -9.10 8.56 3.27
CA TYR A 23 -9.73 8.41 1.97
C TYR A 23 -8.96 7.39 1.12
N PRO A 24 -9.60 6.32 0.61
CA PRO A 24 -8.94 5.37 -0.28
C PRO A 24 -8.60 6.03 -1.63
N SER A 25 -7.32 6.22 -1.91
CA SER A 25 -6.83 7.07 -3.01
C SER A 25 -7.15 6.52 -4.39
N CYS A 26 -7.27 5.19 -4.52
CA CYS A 26 -7.64 4.56 -5.79
C CYS A 26 -9.07 4.92 -6.20
N LEU A 27 -9.97 5.22 -5.25
CA LEU A 27 -11.38 5.41 -5.55
C LEU A 27 -11.60 6.65 -6.43
N GLY A 28 -12.03 6.43 -7.67
CA GLY A 28 -12.28 7.50 -8.64
C GLY A 28 -11.02 8.06 -9.33
N LYS A 29 -9.82 7.60 -8.95
CA LYS A 29 -8.57 8.02 -9.61
C LYS A 29 -8.59 7.61 -11.07
N ASP A 30 -8.58 8.59 -11.97
CA ASP A 30 -8.74 8.43 -13.43
C ASP A 30 -9.91 7.52 -13.85
N GLY A 31 -10.95 7.40 -13.00
CA GLY A 31 -12.10 6.53 -13.24
C GLY A 31 -12.01 5.12 -12.64
N PHE A 32 -10.96 4.78 -11.87
CA PHE A 32 -10.88 3.49 -11.19
C PHE A 32 -12.05 3.32 -10.18
N PRO A 33 -12.83 2.22 -10.25
CA PRO A 33 -14.13 2.17 -9.60
C PRO A 33 -14.12 1.64 -8.15
N LYS A 34 -12.95 1.26 -7.61
CA LYS A 34 -12.84 0.58 -6.31
C LYS A 34 -11.82 1.27 -5.41
N SER A 35 -11.87 0.93 -4.12
CA SER A 35 -11.04 1.60 -3.11
C SER A 35 -9.61 1.12 -3.04
N ILE A 36 -9.36 -0.11 -3.51
CA ILE A 36 -8.07 -0.79 -3.50
C ILE A 36 -7.98 -1.68 -4.74
N SER A 37 -6.76 -2.05 -5.12
CA SER A 37 -6.49 -3.03 -6.17
C SER A 37 -6.19 -4.39 -5.54
N ILE A 38 -6.72 -5.46 -6.11
CA ILE A 38 -6.44 -6.83 -5.67
C ILE A 38 -6.19 -7.69 -6.91
N SER A 39 -4.94 -8.12 -7.07
CA SER A 39 -4.47 -8.86 -8.24
C SER A 39 -4.16 -10.29 -7.88
N VAL A 40 -4.80 -11.25 -8.56
CA VAL A 40 -4.65 -12.68 -8.30
C VAL A 40 -3.80 -13.33 -9.40
N ASN A 41 -2.87 -14.21 -9.01
CA ASN A 41 -2.08 -15.06 -9.90
C ASN A 41 -1.35 -14.30 -11.04
N GLU A 42 -1.79 -14.44 -12.29
CA GLU A 42 -1.17 -13.84 -13.48
C GLU A 42 -1.40 -12.33 -13.61
N VAL A 43 -2.37 -11.80 -12.86
CA VAL A 43 -2.66 -10.37 -12.86
C VAL A 43 -1.47 -9.63 -12.23
N VAL A 44 -0.86 -8.73 -12.97
CA VAL A 44 0.33 -7.94 -12.62
C VAL A 44 -0.01 -6.77 -11.71
N CYS A 45 -1.03 -5.96 -12.01
CA CYS A 45 -1.45 -4.86 -11.15
C CYS A 45 -2.84 -4.34 -11.57
N HIS A 46 -3.36 -3.39 -10.79
CA HIS A 46 -4.56 -2.61 -11.08
C HIS A 46 -5.85 -3.41 -11.36
N ALA A 47 -5.96 -4.64 -10.86
CA ALA A 47 -7.20 -5.40 -11.00
C ALA A 47 -8.33 -4.70 -10.24
N ILE A 48 -9.45 -4.54 -10.93
CA ILE A 48 -10.70 -4.07 -10.33
C ILE A 48 -11.33 -5.25 -9.57
N PRO A 49 -11.38 -5.24 -8.22
CA PRO A 49 -11.84 -6.44 -7.55
C PRO A 49 -13.37 -6.55 -7.60
N ASP A 50 -13.84 -7.78 -7.76
CA ASP A 50 -15.22 -8.16 -8.07
C ASP A 50 -15.74 -9.26 -7.11
N ASP A 51 -16.70 -10.09 -7.54
CA ASP A 51 -17.24 -11.20 -6.73
C ASP A 51 -16.38 -12.49 -6.81
N THR A 52 -15.18 -12.44 -7.40
CA THR A 52 -14.24 -13.58 -7.47
C THR A 52 -13.97 -14.17 -6.08
N VAL A 53 -14.04 -15.49 -5.99
CA VAL A 53 -13.76 -16.27 -4.78
C VAL A 53 -12.30 -16.72 -4.84
N LEU A 54 -11.54 -16.47 -3.78
CA LEU A 54 -10.16 -16.96 -3.68
C LEU A 54 -10.12 -18.47 -3.50
N GLU A 55 -9.21 -19.12 -4.24
CA GLU A 55 -9.03 -20.56 -4.25
C GLU A 55 -7.75 -20.97 -3.51
N ASN A 56 -7.72 -22.23 -3.03
CA ASN A 56 -6.54 -22.80 -2.42
C ASN A 56 -5.44 -22.97 -3.48
N GLY A 57 -4.28 -22.38 -3.25
CA GLY A 57 -3.15 -22.37 -4.19
C GLY A 57 -2.95 -21.02 -4.89
N ASP A 58 -3.89 -20.08 -4.76
CA ASP A 58 -3.74 -18.73 -5.31
C ASP A 58 -2.63 -17.95 -4.61
N ILE A 59 -2.03 -17.02 -5.34
CA ILE A 59 -1.28 -15.90 -4.76
C ILE A 59 -2.04 -14.60 -5.03
N VAL A 60 -2.12 -13.74 -4.03
CA VAL A 60 -2.98 -12.54 -4.07
C VAL A 60 -2.18 -11.32 -3.65
N LYS A 61 -2.07 -10.34 -4.53
CA LYS A 61 -1.52 -9.02 -4.21
C LYS A 61 -2.63 -8.09 -3.77
N VAL A 62 -2.42 -7.45 -2.64
CA VAL A 62 -3.31 -6.38 -2.15
C VAL A 62 -2.50 -5.10 -2.13
N ASP A 63 -2.95 -4.13 -2.90
CA ASP A 63 -2.33 -2.82 -3.09
C ASP A 63 -3.26 -1.74 -2.48
N LEU A 64 -2.69 -0.98 -1.54
CA LEU A 64 -3.40 -0.04 -0.67
C LEU A 64 -2.76 1.34 -0.72
N VAL A 65 -3.52 2.29 -1.27
CA VAL A 65 -3.13 3.71 -1.25
C VAL A 65 -4.12 4.53 -0.45
N MET A 66 -3.69 5.13 0.65
CA MET A 66 -4.55 5.90 1.54
C MET A 66 -4.16 7.36 1.57
N TYR A 67 -5.15 8.26 1.52
CA TYR A 67 -4.98 9.69 1.64
C TYR A 67 -5.44 10.15 3.02
N ALA A 68 -4.57 10.84 3.73
CA ALA A 68 -4.84 11.35 5.06
C ALA A 68 -4.06 12.64 5.32
N ASP A 69 -4.75 13.65 5.88
CA ASP A 69 -4.19 14.96 6.23
C ASP A 69 -3.29 15.59 5.15
N GLY A 70 -3.72 15.50 3.89
CA GLY A 70 -3.02 16.15 2.79
C GLY A 70 -2.05 15.26 2.00
N PHE A 71 -1.80 14.03 2.43
CA PHE A 71 -0.76 13.16 1.85
C PHE A 71 -1.25 11.75 1.55
N HIS A 72 -0.66 11.14 0.54
CA HIS A 72 -0.83 9.74 0.18
C HIS A 72 0.23 8.86 0.82
N GLY A 73 -0.15 7.63 1.17
CA GLY A 73 0.74 6.56 1.60
C GLY A 73 0.40 5.28 0.87
N ASP A 74 1.43 4.60 0.37
CA ASP A 74 1.27 3.50 -0.60
C ASP A 74 2.06 2.25 -0.21
N THR A 75 1.41 1.08 -0.33
CA THR A 75 2.03 -0.22 -0.09
C THR A 75 1.22 -1.36 -0.72
N CYS A 76 1.96 -2.34 -1.20
CA CYS A 76 1.46 -3.58 -1.76
C CYS A 76 2.17 -4.79 -1.14
N ARG A 77 1.45 -5.89 -0.99
CA ARG A 77 2.00 -7.17 -0.54
C ARG A 77 1.32 -8.34 -1.23
N THR A 78 2.10 -9.35 -1.60
CA THR A 78 1.61 -10.65 -2.05
C THR A 78 1.41 -11.61 -0.88
N PHE A 79 0.27 -12.29 -0.85
CA PHE A 79 -0.11 -13.29 0.15
C PHE A 79 -0.36 -14.65 -0.52
N PRO A 80 0.10 -15.75 0.09
CA PRO A 80 -0.35 -17.08 -0.30
C PRO A 80 -1.78 -17.35 0.23
N CYS A 81 -2.62 -17.97 -0.59
CA CYS A 81 -3.95 -18.44 -0.21
C CYS A 81 -3.94 -19.96 0.01
N GLY A 82 -4.00 -20.39 1.27
CA GLY A 82 -3.93 -21.82 1.60
C GLY A 82 -2.60 -22.49 1.20
N GLU A 83 -2.68 -23.67 0.58
CA GLU A 83 -1.53 -24.48 0.17
C GLU A 83 -1.03 -24.10 -1.24
N VAL A 84 -0.17 -23.08 -1.31
CA VAL A 84 0.54 -22.67 -2.54
C VAL A 84 1.73 -23.61 -2.82
N ASP A 85 1.99 -23.88 -4.09
CA ASP A 85 3.12 -24.70 -4.51
C ASP A 85 4.50 -24.05 -4.24
N GLU A 86 5.58 -24.86 -4.30
CA GLU A 86 6.94 -24.40 -3.99
C GLU A 86 7.38 -23.23 -4.89
N LYS A 87 7.00 -23.27 -6.18
CA LYS A 87 7.39 -22.23 -7.14
C LYS A 87 6.72 -20.89 -6.81
N GLY A 88 5.45 -20.90 -6.42
CA GLY A 88 4.70 -19.71 -6.02
C GLY A 88 5.23 -19.12 -4.71
N LEU A 89 5.54 -19.97 -3.73
CA LEU A 89 6.18 -19.52 -2.49
C LEU A 89 7.57 -18.92 -2.75
N HIS A 90 8.34 -19.53 -3.65
CA HIS A 90 9.65 -19.01 -4.04
C HIS A 90 9.55 -17.67 -4.78
N LEU A 91 8.55 -17.49 -5.65
CA LEU A 91 8.26 -16.22 -6.31
C LEU A 91 7.96 -15.12 -5.29
N ILE A 92 7.07 -15.39 -4.32
CA ILE A 92 6.71 -14.43 -3.25
C ILE A 92 7.96 -14.03 -2.47
N GLU A 93 8.72 -15.02 -1.98
CA GLU A 93 9.91 -14.78 -1.17
C GLU A 93 10.97 -13.98 -1.92
N THR A 94 11.24 -14.35 -3.18
CA THR A 94 12.23 -13.65 -4.01
C THR A 94 11.82 -12.23 -4.33
N THR A 95 10.53 -11.97 -4.56
CA THR A 95 10.02 -10.61 -4.81
C THR A 95 10.24 -9.70 -3.61
N GLN A 96 9.95 -10.18 -2.39
CA GLN A 96 10.26 -9.43 -1.16
C GLN A 96 11.77 -9.19 -1.01
N LYS A 97 12.61 -10.20 -1.26
CA LYS A 97 14.08 -10.03 -1.21
C LYS A 97 14.58 -9.02 -2.24
N CYS A 98 13.96 -8.93 -3.42
CA CYS A 98 14.29 -7.92 -4.44
C CYS A 98 13.97 -6.51 -3.95
N LEU A 99 12.80 -6.31 -3.34
CA LEU A 99 12.44 -5.04 -2.70
C LEU A 99 13.45 -4.67 -1.61
N ASP A 100 13.78 -5.61 -0.72
CA ASP A 100 14.73 -5.37 0.38
C ASP A 100 16.13 -5.00 -0.16
N ALA A 101 16.59 -5.69 -1.22
CA ALA A 101 17.86 -5.40 -1.87
C ALA A 101 17.89 -4.01 -2.53
N ALA A 102 16.79 -3.61 -3.17
CA ALA A 102 16.63 -2.28 -3.74
C ALA A 102 16.66 -1.17 -2.68
N ILE A 103 15.92 -1.34 -1.58
CA ILE A 103 15.90 -0.35 -0.50
C ILE A 103 17.30 -0.20 0.11
N LYS A 104 18.05 -1.30 0.26
CA LYS A 104 19.40 -1.29 0.84
C LYS A 104 20.43 -0.47 0.06
N VAL A 105 20.23 -0.28 -1.25
CA VAL A 105 21.15 0.56 -2.05
C VAL A 105 20.81 2.05 -1.95
N CYS A 106 19.62 2.41 -1.47
CA CYS A 106 19.13 3.78 -1.45
C CYS A 106 19.83 4.64 -0.39
N ARG A 107 20.39 5.77 -0.83
CA ARG A 107 21.07 6.79 -0.02
C ARG A 107 21.30 8.06 -0.85
N PRO A 108 21.55 9.23 -0.23
CA PRO A 108 21.87 10.45 -0.97
C PRO A 108 23.07 10.25 -1.92
N GLY A 109 22.96 10.80 -3.13
CA GLY A 109 23.98 10.73 -4.17
C GLY A 109 24.03 9.42 -4.98
N GLN A 110 23.30 8.38 -4.56
CA GLN A 110 23.18 7.12 -5.31
C GLN A 110 22.34 7.33 -6.57
N ASP A 111 22.75 6.73 -7.68
CA ASP A 111 21.96 6.76 -8.92
C ASP A 111 20.70 5.89 -8.80
N TYR A 112 19.56 6.40 -9.27
CA TYR A 112 18.27 5.69 -9.22
C TYR A 112 18.31 4.32 -9.91
N TYR A 113 19.03 4.19 -11.02
CA TYR A 113 19.11 2.93 -11.77
C TYR A 113 19.67 1.76 -10.94
N GLN A 114 20.37 2.03 -9.84
CA GLN A 114 20.93 0.99 -8.97
C GLN A 114 19.83 0.17 -8.27
N ILE A 115 18.62 0.73 -8.12
CA ILE A 115 17.43 0.00 -7.68
C ILE A 115 17.10 -1.12 -8.67
N GLY A 116 16.87 -0.77 -9.93
CA GLY A 116 16.54 -1.75 -10.97
C GLY A 116 17.66 -2.75 -11.24
N HIS A 117 18.93 -2.32 -11.13
CA HIS A 117 20.08 -3.22 -11.21
C HIS A 117 20.06 -4.29 -10.10
N ALA A 118 19.84 -3.88 -8.85
CA ALA A 118 19.79 -4.81 -7.71
C ALA A 118 18.62 -5.81 -7.83
N ILE A 119 17.45 -5.34 -8.26
CA ILE A 119 16.27 -6.18 -8.48
C ILE A 119 16.52 -7.18 -9.61
N GLN A 120 16.92 -6.71 -10.79
CA GLN A 120 17.09 -7.57 -11.96
C GLN A 120 18.16 -8.65 -11.73
N GLN A 121 19.28 -8.30 -11.07
CA GLN A 121 20.33 -9.27 -10.76
C GLN A 121 19.81 -10.40 -9.86
N LEU A 122 19.04 -10.07 -8.82
CA LEU A 122 18.50 -11.07 -7.92
C LEU A 122 17.39 -11.89 -8.60
N ALA A 123 16.45 -11.24 -9.29
CA ALA A 123 15.38 -11.91 -10.02
C ALA A 123 15.94 -12.94 -11.03
N ASN A 124 16.91 -12.53 -11.86
CA ASN A 124 17.53 -13.41 -12.85
C ASN A 124 18.25 -14.60 -12.20
N LYS A 125 18.93 -14.38 -11.08
CA LYS A 125 19.65 -15.43 -10.35
C LYS A 125 18.69 -16.50 -9.81
N GLU A 126 17.52 -16.09 -9.35
CA GLU A 126 16.48 -16.97 -8.80
C GLU A 126 15.52 -17.49 -9.90
N GLY A 127 15.74 -17.12 -11.17
CA GLY A 127 15.01 -17.67 -12.32
C GLY A 127 13.67 -16.98 -12.63
N PHE A 128 13.49 -15.73 -12.22
CA PHE A 128 12.31 -14.91 -12.50
C PHE A 128 12.64 -13.73 -13.42
N ASN A 129 11.63 -13.23 -14.12
CA ASN A 129 11.74 -11.99 -14.92
C ASN A 129 11.09 -10.82 -14.18
N VAL A 130 11.36 -9.60 -14.63
CA VAL A 130 10.87 -8.34 -14.04
C VAL A 130 9.99 -7.62 -15.07
N VAL A 131 8.82 -7.15 -14.65
CA VAL A 131 7.94 -6.34 -15.50
C VAL A 131 8.58 -4.97 -15.75
N GLU A 132 8.56 -4.51 -17.01
CA GLU A 132 9.23 -3.27 -17.43
C GLU A 132 8.25 -2.11 -17.67
N ASP A 133 6.98 -2.41 -17.89
CA ASP A 133 5.92 -1.44 -18.23
C ASP A 133 5.47 -0.56 -17.05
N TYR A 134 5.77 -0.97 -15.81
CA TYR A 134 5.36 -0.30 -14.58
C TYR A 134 6.57 -0.01 -13.68
N CYS A 135 6.51 1.10 -12.95
CA CYS A 135 7.61 1.61 -12.15
C CYS A 135 7.11 2.18 -10.82
N GLY A 136 8.00 2.27 -9.84
CA GLY A 136 7.72 3.06 -8.64
C GLY A 136 7.70 4.55 -8.96
N HIS A 137 7.26 5.35 -7.99
CA HIS A 137 6.99 6.76 -8.20
C HIS A 137 7.30 7.59 -6.94
N GLY A 138 7.61 8.87 -7.14
CA GLY A 138 7.50 9.85 -6.06
C GLY A 138 6.06 9.90 -5.55
N ILE A 139 5.91 10.14 -4.25
CA ILE A 139 4.61 10.20 -3.59
C ILE A 139 4.62 11.26 -2.47
N GLY A 140 3.47 11.90 -2.27
CA GLY A 140 3.28 12.89 -1.22
C GLY A 140 1.88 13.48 -1.31
N ARG A 141 1.75 14.78 -1.60
CA ARG A 141 0.45 15.43 -1.82
C ARG A 141 -0.27 14.95 -3.09
N SER A 142 0.50 14.40 -4.03
CA SER A 142 0.01 13.70 -5.21
C SER A 142 0.35 12.22 -5.08
N MET A 143 -0.57 11.36 -5.55
CA MET A 143 -0.41 9.91 -5.52
C MET A 143 0.80 9.44 -6.36
N HIS A 144 0.86 9.85 -7.63
CA HIS A 144 1.98 9.55 -8.53
C HIS A 144 2.66 10.84 -8.97
N MET A 145 3.95 10.97 -8.71
CA MET A 145 4.81 12.08 -9.16
C MET A 145 6.24 11.60 -9.44
N LEU A 146 7.10 12.48 -9.95
CA LEU A 146 8.52 12.18 -10.09
C LEU A 146 9.18 12.00 -8.72
N PRO A 147 10.24 11.18 -8.61
CA PRO A 147 10.92 10.44 -9.68
C PRO A 147 10.17 9.18 -10.16
N TYR A 148 10.44 8.72 -11.38
CA TYR A 148 10.09 7.34 -11.78
C TYR A 148 11.21 6.37 -11.33
N ILE A 149 10.81 5.25 -10.75
CA ILE A 149 11.72 4.24 -10.20
C ILE A 149 11.59 2.95 -11.01
N LEU A 150 12.48 2.76 -11.99
CA LEU A 150 12.46 1.58 -12.85
C LEU A 150 13.06 0.36 -12.13
N HIS A 151 12.38 -0.79 -12.21
CA HIS A 151 12.73 -2.02 -11.48
C HIS A 151 13.61 -3.01 -12.25
N PHE A 152 13.90 -2.74 -13.53
CA PHE A 152 14.78 -3.55 -14.38
C PHE A 152 16.15 -2.89 -14.58
N ASP A 153 17.16 -3.60 -15.10
CA ASP A 153 18.49 -3.01 -15.31
C ASP A 153 18.43 -1.90 -16.38
N ASN A 154 18.82 -0.69 -16.00
CA ASN A 154 18.68 0.51 -16.83
C ASN A 154 19.77 1.55 -16.50
N ARG A 155 19.69 2.73 -17.13
CA ARG A 155 20.54 3.91 -16.83
C ARG A 155 19.72 5.20 -16.72
N TYR A 156 18.42 5.08 -16.53
CA TYR A 156 17.49 6.21 -16.44
C TYR A 156 17.59 6.89 -15.07
N GLY A 157 17.23 8.17 -15.06
CA GLY A 157 17.09 8.97 -13.85
C GLY A 157 18.31 9.80 -13.51
N GLY A 158 18.35 10.26 -12.27
CA GLY A 158 19.45 11.02 -11.70
C GLY A 158 19.94 10.39 -10.40
N LYS A 159 20.35 11.25 -9.46
CA LYS A 159 20.78 10.85 -8.13
C LYS A 159 19.68 11.08 -7.11
N MET A 160 19.58 10.19 -6.14
CA MET A 160 18.74 10.36 -4.96
C MET A 160 19.26 11.53 -4.13
N MET A 161 18.34 12.30 -3.55
CA MET A 161 18.61 13.41 -2.65
C MET A 161 18.00 13.10 -1.28
N GLU A 162 18.60 13.66 -0.24
CA GLU A 162 18.05 13.60 1.11
C GLU A 162 16.62 14.19 1.15
N ASN A 163 15.78 13.63 2.01
CA ASN A 163 14.36 13.92 2.19
C ASN A 163 13.44 13.59 1.00
N GLN A 164 13.92 12.93 -0.05
CA GLN A 164 13.04 12.43 -1.11
C GLN A 164 12.20 11.26 -0.62
N VAL A 165 10.91 11.25 -0.99
CA VAL A 165 9.95 10.19 -0.70
C VAL A 165 9.46 9.57 -2.00
N PHE A 166 9.57 8.25 -2.12
CA PHE A 166 9.13 7.49 -3.30
C PHE A 166 8.84 6.04 -2.96
N THR A 167 8.14 5.36 -3.87
CA THR A 167 7.83 3.92 -3.79
C THR A 167 8.90 3.11 -4.51
N ILE A 168 9.15 1.90 -3.99
CA ILE A 168 9.84 0.83 -4.72
C ILE A 168 8.87 -0.34 -4.71
N GLU A 169 8.47 -0.83 -5.89
CA GLU A 169 7.33 -1.75 -6.06
C GLU A 169 7.59 -2.85 -7.12
N PRO A 170 8.68 -3.62 -7.02
CA PRO A 170 9.05 -4.61 -8.04
C PRO A 170 7.95 -5.65 -8.25
N MET A 171 7.66 -5.89 -9.53
CA MET A 171 6.76 -6.94 -10.01
C MET A 171 7.60 -8.01 -10.70
N LEU A 172 7.72 -9.18 -10.06
CA LEU A 172 8.40 -10.35 -10.63
C LEU A 172 7.37 -11.32 -11.21
N VAL A 173 7.76 -12.02 -12.27
CA VAL A 173 6.92 -12.97 -13.00
C VAL A 173 7.63 -14.30 -13.22
N GLU A 174 6.86 -15.39 -13.21
CA GLU A 174 7.37 -16.75 -13.45
C GLU A 174 7.75 -17.03 -14.90
N GLY A 175 7.23 -16.23 -15.82
CA GLY A 175 7.31 -16.43 -17.25
C GLY A 175 7.71 -15.14 -17.96
N SER A 176 7.00 -14.78 -19.01
CA SER A 176 7.23 -13.57 -19.81
C SER A 176 7.04 -12.29 -18.99
N ASN A 177 7.90 -11.29 -19.19
CA ASN A 177 7.71 -9.94 -18.66
C ASN A 177 6.76 -9.08 -19.50
N GLN A 178 6.30 -9.59 -20.65
CA GLN A 178 5.32 -8.92 -21.49
C GLN A 178 3.94 -8.97 -20.83
N VAL A 179 3.24 -7.84 -20.85
CA VAL A 179 1.92 -7.67 -20.26
C VAL A 179 0.90 -7.15 -21.27
N TYR A 180 -0.37 -7.33 -20.95
CA TYR A 180 -1.48 -6.71 -21.67
C TYR A 180 -2.55 -6.22 -20.69
N THR A 181 -3.32 -5.23 -21.11
CA THR A 181 -4.46 -4.70 -20.34
C THR A 181 -5.75 -5.37 -20.79
N TRP A 182 -6.59 -5.78 -19.84
CA TRP A 182 -7.91 -6.35 -20.11
C TRP A 182 -8.86 -5.29 -20.69
N GLU A 183 -10.01 -5.75 -21.20
CA GLU A 183 -11.03 -4.88 -21.81
C GLU A 183 -11.64 -3.88 -20.81
N ASP A 184 -11.48 -4.10 -19.50
CA ASP A 184 -11.89 -3.16 -18.45
C ASP A 184 -11.03 -1.88 -18.40
N GLY A 185 -9.91 -1.85 -19.13
CA GLY A 185 -9.00 -0.72 -19.24
C GLY A 185 -8.05 -0.54 -18.05
N TRP A 186 -8.08 -1.45 -17.07
CA TRP A 186 -7.32 -1.35 -15.83
C TRP A 186 -6.50 -2.59 -15.52
N THR A 187 -7.12 -3.77 -15.57
CA THR A 187 -6.48 -5.01 -15.13
C THR A 187 -5.33 -5.37 -16.07
N VAL A 188 -4.13 -5.47 -15.51
CA VAL A 188 -2.91 -5.82 -16.27
C VAL A 188 -2.57 -7.27 -15.97
N ALA A 189 -2.29 -8.08 -16.99
CA ALA A 189 -1.92 -9.48 -16.81
C ALA A 189 -0.72 -9.87 -17.69
N THR A 190 -0.01 -10.92 -17.28
CA THR A 190 1.06 -11.52 -18.10
C THR A 190 0.48 -12.18 -19.35
N VAL A 191 1.19 -12.06 -20.48
CA VAL A 191 0.71 -12.62 -21.77
C VAL A 191 0.72 -14.16 -21.82
N ASP A 192 1.49 -14.80 -20.95
CA ASP A 192 1.65 -16.26 -20.89
C ASP A 192 0.93 -16.91 -19.71
N HIS A 193 0.15 -16.12 -18.97
CA HIS A 193 -0.56 -16.54 -17.75
C HIS A 193 0.37 -17.04 -16.63
N GLY A 194 1.67 -16.73 -16.68
CA GLY A 194 2.59 -16.97 -15.57
C GLY A 194 2.25 -16.07 -14.39
N ARG A 195 2.37 -16.60 -13.16
CA ARG A 195 2.06 -15.83 -11.94
C ARG A 195 2.98 -14.63 -11.79
N CYS A 196 2.44 -13.58 -11.17
CA CYS A 196 3.16 -12.37 -10.79
C CYS A 196 3.06 -12.15 -9.28
N ALA A 197 4.17 -11.78 -8.64
CA ALA A 197 4.16 -11.27 -7.28
C ALA A 197 4.68 -9.82 -7.24
N GLN A 198 4.18 -9.05 -6.29
CA GLN A 198 4.57 -7.67 -6.04
C GLN A 198 4.70 -7.43 -4.53
N PHE A 199 5.70 -6.63 -4.17
CA PHE A 199 5.81 -6.03 -2.85
C PHE A 199 6.18 -4.59 -3.03
N GLU A 200 5.70 -3.74 -2.13
CA GLU A 200 5.95 -2.32 -2.21
C GLU A 200 6.07 -1.66 -0.86
N HIS A 201 7.01 -0.72 -0.81
CA HIS A 201 7.16 0.20 0.28
C HIS A 201 7.33 1.64 -0.21
N THR A 202 6.65 2.56 0.47
CA THR A 202 7.00 3.98 0.47
C THR A 202 8.21 4.16 1.38
N ILE A 203 9.28 4.77 0.87
CA ILE A 203 10.51 5.07 1.61
C ILE A 203 10.82 6.56 1.63
N ILE A 204 11.57 7.00 2.64
CA ILE A 204 12.23 8.31 2.67
C ILE A 204 13.75 8.13 2.66
N ILE A 205 14.46 8.99 1.93
CA ILE A 205 15.91 9.04 1.94
C ILE A 205 16.40 9.95 3.07
N HIS A 206 17.13 9.39 4.02
CA HIS A 206 17.86 10.12 5.06
C HIS A 206 19.33 10.27 4.69
N LYS A 207 20.05 11.10 5.45
CA LYS A 207 21.51 11.28 5.33
C LYS A 207 22.30 9.96 5.21
N ASP A 208 21.94 8.96 6.00
CA ASP A 208 22.72 7.71 6.14
C ASP A 208 22.11 6.49 5.42
N GLY A 209 20.98 6.65 4.71
CA GLY A 209 20.31 5.54 4.02
C GLY A 209 18.83 5.81 3.75
N ALA A 210 18.03 4.75 3.62
CA ALA A 210 16.59 4.84 3.47
C ALA A 210 15.85 4.32 4.71
N GLU A 211 14.74 4.97 5.07
CA GLU A 211 13.77 4.47 6.04
C GLU A 211 12.50 4.02 5.33
N ILE A 212 11.96 2.87 5.77
CA ILE A 212 10.71 2.32 5.27
C ILE A 212 9.55 2.91 6.08
N LEU A 213 8.72 3.74 5.44
CA LEU A 213 7.57 4.38 6.10
C LEU A 213 6.41 3.39 6.32
N THR A 214 6.40 2.31 5.54
CA THR A 214 5.39 1.23 5.45
C THR A 214 5.75 -0.06 6.19
N SER A 215 6.71 -0.01 7.12
CA SER A 215 7.16 -1.21 7.84
C SER A 215 6.10 -1.76 8.81
N SER A 216 6.07 -3.08 9.03
CA SER A 216 5.20 -3.70 10.06
C SER A 216 5.61 -3.38 11.50
N VAL A 217 6.87 -3.00 11.68
CA VAL A 217 7.51 -2.86 12.98
C VAL A 217 7.57 -1.38 13.31
N CYS A 218 6.83 -0.95 14.34
CA CYS A 218 7.01 0.38 14.92
C CYS A 218 8.43 0.43 15.52
N ASN A 219 9.37 0.99 14.77
CA ASN A 219 10.77 1.02 15.17
C ASN A 219 10.94 2.16 16.18
N LYS A 220 11.03 1.83 17.48
CA LYS A 220 11.14 2.80 18.58
C LYS A 220 12.45 3.61 18.59
N GLN A 221 13.33 3.43 17.61
CA GLN A 221 14.72 3.91 17.69
C GLN A 221 14.96 5.36 17.23
N SER A 222 13.96 6.09 16.71
CA SER A 222 14.17 7.47 16.23
C SER A 222 13.61 8.57 17.14
N ILE A 223 12.97 8.24 18.27
CA ILE A 223 12.55 9.25 19.25
C ILE A 223 13.63 9.35 20.31
N GLY A 224 14.67 10.13 20.02
CA GLY A 224 15.66 10.52 21.02
C GLY A 224 14.96 11.30 22.13
N GLU A 225 14.74 10.66 23.27
CA GLU A 225 14.57 11.32 24.55
C GLU A 225 15.87 12.10 24.82
N ARG A 226 15.88 13.41 24.54
CA ARG A 226 16.88 14.29 25.17
C ARG A 226 16.41 14.47 26.61
N GLU A 227 17.11 13.82 27.52
CA GLU A 227 17.06 14.14 28.94
C GLU A 227 17.34 15.64 29.11
N SER A 228 16.50 16.30 29.90
CA SER A 228 16.69 17.69 30.32
C SER A 228 17.87 17.74 31.28
N GLY A 229 19.02 18.16 30.77
CA GLY A 229 20.12 18.65 31.59
C GLY A 229 19.90 20.15 31.83
N ASP A 230 19.58 20.50 33.07
CA ASP A 230 19.69 21.86 33.58
C ASP A 230 21.18 22.23 33.63
N ASP A 231 21.64 23.13 32.78
CA ASP A 231 22.86 23.92 33.02
C ASP A 231 22.65 25.34 32.44
N ASP A 232 22.65 26.28 33.38
CA ASP A 232 22.47 27.71 33.27
C ASP A 232 23.85 28.35 33.01
N ASP A 233 24.10 28.91 31.82
CA ASP A 233 25.10 29.98 31.66
C ASP A 233 24.80 30.84 30.44
N GLY A 234 24.89 32.15 30.64
CA GLY A 234 24.44 33.18 29.71
C GLY A 234 25.44 33.56 28.63
N GLY A 235 24.91 34.21 27.59
CA GLY A 235 25.69 34.89 26.56
C GLY A 235 24.78 35.42 25.46
N ASP A 236 24.52 36.73 25.51
CA ASP A 236 24.03 37.51 24.36
C ASP A 236 25.07 37.45 23.24
N ASP A 237 24.67 37.15 22.02
CA ASP A 237 25.24 37.71 20.78
C ASP A 237 24.28 37.43 19.61
N ASP A 238 24.07 38.48 18.80
CA ASP A 238 23.26 38.52 17.58
C ASP A 238 23.75 37.51 16.52
N ASP A 239 22.82 36.89 15.78
CA ASP A 239 22.93 36.68 14.32
C ASP A 239 21.64 36.02 13.76
N ASP A 240 21.35 36.35 12.51
CA ASP A 240 20.23 35.93 11.66
C ASP A 240 19.95 34.40 11.70
N ASP A 241 18.68 33.99 11.61
CA ASP A 241 18.24 32.98 10.62
C ASP A 241 16.72 32.71 10.66
N ASP A 242 16.13 32.81 9.47
CA ASP A 242 14.78 32.40 9.10
C ASP A 242 14.73 30.87 8.99
N ASP A 243 14.36 30.17 10.07
CA ASP A 243 14.16 28.71 10.08
C ASP A 243 12.80 28.29 10.68
N GLY A 244 11.73 28.92 10.22
CA GLY A 244 10.37 28.62 10.68
C GLY A 244 9.60 27.61 9.81
N GLY A 245 10.20 27.04 8.76
CA GLY A 245 9.47 26.25 7.76
C GLY A 245 9.80 24.75 7.71
N TYR A 246 11.01 24.36 8.13
CA TYR A 246 11.52 23.00 7.91
C TYR A 246 11.04 21.98 8.97
N ASP A 247 10.89 22.42 10.21
CA ASP A 247 10.46 21.57 11.32
C ASP A 247 8.98 21.16 11.22
N ASP A 248 8.11 22.05 10.69
CA ASP A 248 6.70 21.77 10.48
C ASP A 248 6.45 20.74 9.35
N GLU A 249 7.27 20.75 8.29
CA GLU A 249 7.19 19.74 7.22
C GLU A 249 7.65 18.35 7.69
N MET A 250 8.69 18.28 8.53
CA MET A 250 9.15 17.04 9.16
C MET A 250 8.16 16.48 10.19
N LEU A 251 7.45 17.35 10.92
CA LEU A 251 6.33 16.95 11.77
C LEU A 251 5.17 16.38 10.94
N SER A 252 4.94 16.90 9.72
CA SER A 252 3.98 16.34 8.77
C SER A 252 4.41 14.95 8.26
N LEU A 253 5.70 14.71 8.03
CA LEU A 253 6.26 13.40 7.67
C LEU A 253 6.13 12.36 8.78
N ARG A 254 6.27 12.77 10.05
CA ARG A 254 5.95 11.91 11.22
C ARG A 254 4.47 11.54 11.31
N SER A 255 3.60 12.43 10.85
CA SER A 255 2.16 12.18 10.72
C SER A 255 1.87 11.21 9.56
N ILE A 256 2.59 11.31 8.44
CA ILE A 256 2.55 10.35 7.31
C ILE A 256 2.97 8.95 7.80
N LEU A 257 4.09 8.86 8.53
CA LEU A 257 4.64 7.65 9.14
C LEU A 257 3.62 6.86 9.99
N LEU A 258 2.90 7.54 10.89
CA LEU A 258 1.87 6.91 11.75
C LEU A 258 0.70 6.31 10.98
N LYS A 259 0.42 6.82 9.78
CA LYS A 259 -0.79 6.50 9.02
C LYS A 259 -0.53 5.44 7.95
N VAL A 260 0.66 5.47 7.39
CA VAL A 260 1.22 4.41 6.56
C VAL A 260 1.39 3.11 7.37
N LEU A 261 1.76 3.20 8.67
CA LEU A 261 1.76 2.08 9.62
C LEU A 261 0.35 1.44 9.78
N LEU A 262 -0.73 2.20 9.58
CA LEU A 262 -2.11 1.69 9.64
C LEU A 262 -2.53 0.96 8.35
N CYS A 263 -2.02 1.37 7.17
CA CYS A 263 -2.12 0.57 5.94
C CYS A 263 -1.46 -0.80 6.11
N HIS A 264 -0.34 -0.85 6.84
CA HIS A 264 0.31 -2.10 7.16
C HIS A 264 -0.48 -2.95 8.17
N TRP A 265 -1.08 -2.34 9.20
CA TRP A 265 -1.97 -3.05 10.12
C TRP A 265 -3.13 -3.71 9.37
N LEU A 266 -3.72 -3.00 8.41
CA LEU A 266 -4.74 -3.53 7.49
C LEU A 266 -4.25 -4.76 6.72
N LEU A 267 -3.08 -4.67 6.09
CA LEU A 267 -2.45 -5.83 5.43
C LEU A 267 -2.20 -6.99 6.39
N GLY A 268 -1.83 -6.69 7.65
CA GLY A 268 -1.67 -7.70 8.70
C GLY A 268 -2.97 -8.39 9.07
N GLN A 269 -4.09 -7.66 9.17
CA GLN A 269 -5.41 -8.26 9.41
C GLN A 269 -5.86 -9.10 8.22
N LEU A 270 -5.60 -8.65 6.99
CA LEU A 270 -5.90 -9.43 5.77
C LEU A 270 -5.05 -10.70 5.70
N ALA A 271 -3.78 -10.66 6.11
CA ALA A 271 -2.94 -11.85 6.21
C ALA A 271 -3.55 -12.91 7.14
N LEU A 272 -4.16 -12.50 8.25
CA LEU A 272 -4.85 -13.41 9.18
C LEU A 272 -6.13 -14.02 8.58
N VAL A 273 -6.66 -13.48 7.48
CA VAL A 273 -7.79 -14.05 6.74
C VAL A 273 -7.30 -14.95 5.61
N LEU A 274 -6.24 -14.54 4.92
CA LEU A 274 -5.70 -15.22 3.74
C LEU A 274 -4.85 -16.46 4.09
N VAL A 275 -4.13 -16.42 5.22
CA VAL A 275 -3.17 -17.46 5.61
C VAL A 275 -3.81 -18.69 6.30
N PRO A 276 -4.78 -18.58 7.24
CA PRO A 276 -5.26 -19.74 8.00
C PRO A 276 -6.43 -20.48 7.34
N VAL A 277 -6.50 -20.52 6.00
CA VAL A 277 -7.43 -21.43 5.32
C VAL A 277 -6.88 -22.87 5.45
N LEU A 278 -7.27 -23.49 6.58
CA LEU A 278 -7.20 -24.91 6.96
C LEU A 278 -5.94 -25.39 7.73
N VAL A 279 -6.03 -25.35 9.07
CA VAL A 279 -5.38 -26.35 9.92
C VAL A 279 -6.46 -27.21 10.59
N PRO A 280 -6.53 -28.53 10.32
CA PRO A 280 -7.45 -29.42 11.03
C PRO A 280 -6.97 -29.63 12.47
N VAL A 281 -7.79 -29.26 13.46
CA VAL A 281 -7.59 -29.68 14.85
C VAL A 281 -8.31 -31.01 15.05
N PRO A 282 -7.62 -32.11 15.42
CA PRO A 282 -8.30 -33.36 15.72
C PRO A 282 -9.03 -33.22 17.06
N VAL A 283 -10.36 -33.21 17.01
CA VAL A 283 -11.19 -33.49 18.18
C VAL A 283 -12.04 -34.70 17.83
N GLY A 284 -12.02 -35.69 18.71
CA GLY A 284 -12.60 -37.01 18.50
C GLY A 284 -14.07 -37.03 18.03
N ASN A 285 -14.46 -38.23 17.59
CA ASN A 285 -15.64 -38.55 16.81
C ASN A 285 -16.90 -37.69 17.04
N HIS A 286 -17.31 -37.07 15.92
CA HIS A 286 -18.58 -36.43 15.63
C HIS A 286 -18.72 -34.97 16.07
N ARG A 287 -18.66 -34.10 15.04
CA ARG A 287 -18.88 -32.65 14.97
C ARG A 287 -17.60 -31.82 15.05
N THR A 288 -17.09 -31.45 13.87
CA THR A 288 -16.14 -30.35 13.71
C THR A 288 -16.83 -29.05 14.13
N MET A 289 -16.43 -28.48 15.26
CA MET A 289 -16.73 -27.10 15.61
C MET A 289 -15.56 -26.22 15.14
N TYR A 290 -15.87 -25.19 14.35
CA TYR A 290 -14.95 -24.10 14.07
C TYR A 290 -15.26 -22.98 15.06
N SER A 291 -14.30 -22.69 15.94
CA SER A 291 -14.37 -21.60 16.92
C SER A 291 -13.45 -20.49 16.45
N LEU A 292 -13.98 -19.29 16.21
CA LEU A 292 -13.18 -18.07 16.13
C LEU A 292 -12.62 -17.78 17.52
N GLN A 293 -11.41 -18.26 17.77
CA GLN A 293 -10.65 -17.88 18.94
C GLN A 293 -9.74 -16.72 18.54
N TRP A 294 -10.17 -15.50 18.89
CA TRP A 294 -9.30 -14.33 18.98
C TRP A 294 -8.19 -14.63 20.00
N TRP A 295 -6.97 -14.86 19.53
CA TRP A 295 -5.74 -14.90 20.32
C TRP A 295 -4.76 -13.98 19.59
N GLY A 296 -4.33 -12.84 20.12
CA GLY A 296 -3.87 -12.64 21.48
C GLY A 296 -2.40 -13.06 21.59
N ARG A 297 -1.49 -12.28 21.01
CA ARG A 297 -0.14 -12.13 21.55
C ARG A 297 0.03 -10.69 22.00
N GLU A 298 0.49 -10.56 23.23
CA GLU A 298 0.54 -9.37 24.05
C GLU A 298 1.33 -8.24 23.38
N ALA A 299 0.61 -7.31 22.73
CA ALA A 299 1.05 -5.93 22.71
C ALA A 299 0.68 -5.35 24.08
N CYS A 300 1.67 -5.31 24.97
CA CYS A 300 1.52 -4.66 26.27
C CYS A 300 1.20 -3.17 26.05
N TRP A 301 -0.06 -2.77 26.23
CA TRP A 301 -0.43 -1.37 26.41
C TRP A 301 -1.52 -1.24 27.47
N THR A 302 -1.13 -0.70 28.62
CA THR A 302 -2.00 -0.17 29.66
C THR A 302 -2.60 1.16 29.17
N GLY A 303 -3.68 1.09 28.42
CA GLY A 303 -4.48 2.24 27.99
C GLY A 303 -5.88 1.75 27.63
N ARG A 304 -6.92 2.37 28.21
CA ARG A 304 -8.31 1.86 28.16
C ARG A 304 -8.77 1.57 26.72
N CYS A 305 -9.18 0.33 26.50
CA CYS A 305 -9.86 -0.18 25.31
C CYS A 305 -11.24 0.48 25.16
N PRO A 306 -11.61 1.08 24.01
CA PRO A 306 -13.00 1.34 23.69
C PRO A 306 -13.64 0.03 23.23
N VAL A 307 -14.62 -0.42 24.03
CA VAL A 307 -15.49 -1.57 23.77
C VAL A 307 -16.14 -1.46 22.40
N LEU A 308 -16.11 -2.55 21.63
CA LEU A 308 -16.94 -2.81 20.45
C LEU A 308 -18.39 -2.38 20.73
N LEU A 309 -18.87 -1.34 20.05
CA LEU A 309 -20.30 -1.01 20.08
C LEU A 309 -21.05 -2.07 19.26
N PRO A 310 -22.12 -2.68 19.81
CA PRO A 310 -23.00 -3.53 19.02
C PRO A 310 -23.73 -2.66 17.98
N LEU A 311 -23.95 -3.23 16.79
CA LEU A 311 -24.75 -2.64 15.72
C LEU A 311 -26.07 -2.07 16.28
N PRO A 312 -26.37 -0.76 16.13
CA PRO A 312 -27.65 -0.23 16.54
C PRO A 312 -28.72 -0.69 15.55
N SER A 313 -29.70 -1.41 16.10
CA SER A 313 -31.03 -1.49 15.53
C SER A 313 -31.61 -0.08 15.38
N CYS A 314 -32.37 0.13 14.30
CA CYS A 314 -33.02 1.37 13.91
C CYS A 314 -33.50 2.23 15.09
N LEU A 315 -33.07 3.50 15.15
CA LEU A 315 -33.81 4.62 15.73
C LEU A 315 -33.23 5.95 15.21
N SER A 316 -34.12 6.93 15.14
CA SER A 316 -34.09 8.18 14.38
C SER A 316 -33.09 9.25 14.82
N ALA A 317 -32.70 10.07 13.83
CA ALA A 317 -32.36 11.49 13.88
C ALA A 317 -31.09 11.95 14.64
N GLY A 318 -30.15 12.49 13.85
CA GLY A 318 -29.01 13.29 14.32
C GLY A 318 -28.06 13.60 13.16
N SER A 319 -28.31 14.69 12.44
CA SER A 319 -27.48 15.15 11.31
C SER A 319 -26.10 15.63 11.80
N GLY A 320 -25.09 14.77 11.70
CA GLY A 320 -23.68 15.14 11.81
C GLY A 320 -22.92 14.57 10.63
N ARG A 321 -22.63 15.39 9.61
CA ARG A 321 -21.80 14.98 8.47
C ARG A 321 -20.35 14.88 8.96
N ILE A 322 -19.80 13.67 9.02
CA ILE A 322 -18.35 13.47 9.01
C ILE A 322 -17.94 13.53 7.53
N SER A 323 -17.47 14.69 7.09
CA SER A 323 -16.87 14.85 5.77
C SER A 323 -15.38 14.56 5.88
N ALA A 324 -14.93 13.43 5.37
CA ALA A 324 -13.52 13.27 5.03
C ALA A 324 -13.19 14.30 3.93
N PRO A 325 -12.10 15.07 4.04
CA PRO A 325 -11.72 16.02 3.01
C PRO A 325 -11.35 15.27 1.73
N PHE A 326 -12.06 15.56 0.63
CA PHE A 326 -11.66 15.11 -0.70
C PHE A 326 -10.32 15.76 -1.07
N PRO A 327 -9.38 15.03 -1.69
CA PRO A 327 -8.14 15.63 -2.17
C PRO A 327 -8.45 16.72 -3.21
N PRO A 328 -7.72 17.85 -3.22
CA PRO A 328 -7.94 18.92 -4.19
C PRO A 328 -7.57 18.45 -5.61
N SER A 329 -8.50 18.61 -6.55
CA SER A 329 -8.29 18.36 -7.98
C SER A 329 -7.48 19.49 -8.60
N ASN A 330 -6.14 19.44 -8.51
CA ASN A 330 -5.27 20.39 -9.21
C ASN A 330 -4.19 19.65 -10.01
N THR A 331 -4.54 19.24 -11.22
CA THR A 331 -3.57 19.05 -12.31
C THR A 331 -4.00 19.92 -13.49
N PRO A 332 -3.13 20.78 -14.04
CA PRO A 332 -3.42 21.48 -15.28
C PRO A 332 -3.35 20.49 -16.44
N SER A 333 -4.51 20.11 -16.98
CA SER A 333 -4.63 19.31 -18.18
C SER A 333 -4.16 20.11 -19.41
N HIS A 334 -3.13 19.62 -20.09
CA HIS A 334 -2.90 19.92 -21.51
C HIS A 334 -3.24 18.69 -22.37
N PRO A 335 -3.74 18.89 -23.60
CA PRO A 335 -4.78 18.06 -24.17
C PRO A 335 -4.24 16.96 -25.09
N CYS A 336 -4.71 15.73 -24.92
CA CYS A 336 -4.78 14.76 -26.00
C CYS A 336 -6.25 14.59 -26.40
N ILE A 337 -6.51 14.83 -27.67
CA ILE A 337 -7.84 14.99 -28.31
C ILE A 337 -8.30 13.64 -28.89
N TYR A 338 -9.64 13.48 -28.94
CA TYR A 338 -10.52 12.63 -29.82
C TYR A 338 -11.19 11.39 -29.16
N PRO A 339 -12.40 10.96 -29.63
CA PRO A 339 -13.62 11.67 -30.08
C PRO A 339 -14.86 11.23 -29.22
N PRO A 340 -16.11 11.72 -29.46
CA PRO A 340 -17.19 11.62 -28.48
C PRO A 340 -17.91 10.26 -28.55
N VAL A 341 -18.07 9.60 -27.40
CA VAL A 341 -19.02 8.48 -27.25
C VAL A 341 -20.25 8.99 -26.49
N SER A 342 -21.41 8.69 -27.07
CA SER A 342 -22.71 9.30 -26.83
C SER A 342 -23.28 9.12 -25.42
N ARG A 343 -23.96 10.18 -24.95
CA ARG A 343 -24.91 10.17 -23.83
C ARG A 343 -26.03 9.14 -24.04
N ASN A 344 -26.42 8.48 -22.94
CA ASN A 344 -27.45 7.45 -22.72
C ASN A 344 -26.74 6.12 -22.37
N ASP A 345 -26.52 5.76 -21.10
CA ASP A 345 -27.57 5.52 -20.10
C ASP A 345 -27.09 5.85 -18.67
N PHE A 346 -27.68 6.89 -18.06
CA PHE A 346 -27.75 7.02 -16.60
C PHE A 346 -29.20 7.32 -16.25
N ALA A 347 -29.95 6.26 -15.97
CA ALA A 347 -31.29 6.37 -15.42
C ALA A 347 -31.20 6.67 -13.91
N PHE A 348 -31.50 7.93 -13.58
CA PHE A 348 -32.21 8.43 -12.39
C PHE A 348 -32.07 7.70 -11.05
N TYR A 349 -31.39 8.35 -10.10
CA TYR A 349 -31.96 8.59 -8.77
C TYR A 349 -31.86 10.09 -8.46
N SER A 350 -33.01 10.76 -8.42
CA SER A 350 -33.17 12.17 -8.10
C SER A 350 -33.29 12.38 -6.59
N TYR A 351 -32.60 13.38 -6.06
CA TYR A 351 -33.10 14.17 -4.93
C TYR A 351 -32.88 15.65 -5.25
N THR A 352 -33.99 16.37 -5.37
CA THR A 352 -34.05 17.84 -5.43
C THR A 352 -34.23 18.40 -4.01
N MET A 353 -33.55 19.49 -3.69
CA MET A 353 -34.00 20.43 -2.67
C MET A 353 -33.93 21.84 -3.27
N ASN A 354 -35.08 22.53 -3.23
CA ASN A 354 -35.19 23.98 -3.39
C ASN A 354 -34.64 24.69 -2.15
#